data_AF-A0A7K4CD83-F1
#
_entry.id   AF-A0A7K4CD83-F1
#
_cell.length_a   1.000
_cell.length_b   1.000
_cell.length_c   1.000
_cell.angle_alpha   90.00
_cell.angle_beta   90.00
_cell.angle_gamma   90.00
#
_symmetry.space_group_name_H-M   'P 1'
#
loop_
_entity.id
_entity.type
_entity.pdbx_description
1 polymer ?
#
loop_
_entity_poly.entity_id
_entity_poly.type
_entity_poly.pdbx_seq_one_letter_code
_entity_poly.pdbx_strand_id
1 'polypeptide(L)'
;MYYIIRCPGGCKTFTYVDRFQKWKLCPFCGHAYEVARAPVYLEVEDHHEAEHIVRQMERHLHAHKKHDFSDEEKKELRHHYTTALRHRRQGAAH
;
A
#
# COMPACT_ATOMS: atom_id res chain seq x y z
N MET A 1 -4.13 -5.42 10.53
CA MET A 1 -4.43 -5.05 9.14
C MET A 1 -3.95 -3.63 8.91
N TYR A 2 -3.24 -3.43 7.81
CA TYR A 2 -2.62 -2.17 7.45
C TYR A 2 -3.08 -1.76 6.05
N TYR A 3 -3.22 -0.46 5.82
CA TYR A 3 -3.51 0.08 4.50
C TYR A 3 -2.23 0.59 3.86
N ILE A 4 -1.94 0.14 2.64
CA ILE A 4 -0.92 0.73 1.78
C ILE A 4 -1.53 1.95 1.12
N ILE A 5 -0.92 3.11 1.36
CA ILE A 5 -1.37 4.40 0.86
C ILE A 5 -0.21 5.17 0.24
N ARG A 6 -0.53 6.26 -0.46
CA ARG A 6 0.46 7.30 -0.78
C ARG A 6 0.20 8.55 0.04
N CYS A 7 1.26 9.29 0.33
CA CYS A 7 1.08 10.63 0.88
C CYS A 7 0.22 11.48 -0.08
N PRO A 8 -0.91 12.04 0.37
CA PRO A 8 -1.75 12.88 -0.47
C PRO A 8 -1.09 14.22 -0.80
N GLY A 9 -0.06 14.63 -0.03
CA GLY A 9 0.76 15.81 -0.29
C GLY A 9 1.63 15.71 -1.55
N GLY A 10 2.71 16.49 -1.59
CA GLY A 10 3.56 16.64 -2.78
C GLY A 10 4.59 15.54 -3.03
N CYS A 11 5.08 14.84 -1.99
CA CYS A 11 6.14 13.84 -2.15
C CYS A 11 5.66 12.53 -2.77
N LYS A 12 4.35 12.24 -2.66
CA LYS A 12 3.74 11.00 -3.13
C LYS A 12 4.49 9.73 -2.69
N THR A 13 5.20 9.73 -1.57
CA THR A 13 5.90 8.51 -1.12
C THR A 13 4.88 7.45 -0.70
N PHE A 14 5.17 6.17 -0.99
CA PHE A 14 4.37 5.07 -0.45
C PHE A 14 4.61 4.93 1.05
N THR A 15 3.57 4.56 1.78
CA THR A 15 3.65 4.26 3.20
C THR A 15 2.51 3.33 3.54
N TYR A 16 2.60 2.68 4.70
CA TYR A 16 1.46 1.98 5.27
C TYR A 16 0.98 2.67 6.56
N VAL A 17 -0.24 2.34 6.97
CA VAL A 17 -0.87 2.87 8.17
C VAL A 17 -1.77 1.81 8.78
N ASP A 18 -1.78 1.72 10.12
CA ASP A 18 -2.71 0.82 10.80
C ASP A 18 -4.16 1.28 10.58
N ARG A 19 -5.09 0.32 10.45
CA ARG A 19 -6.50 0.62 10.15
C ARG A 19 -7.20 1.53 11.16
N PHE A 20 -6.71 1.62 12.39
CA PHE A 20 -7.31 2.44 13.45
C PHE A 20 -6.72 3.86 13.51
N GLN A 21 -5.62 4.11 12.82
CA GLN A 21 -4.97 5.41 12.83
C GLN A 21 -5.75 6.41 11.96
N LYS A 22 -6.25 7.49 12.58
CA LYS A 22 -7.07 8.51 11.92
C LYS A 22 -6.25 9.59 11.20
N TRP A 23 -5.08 9.91 11.73
CA TRP A 23 -4.21 10.98 11.25
C TRP A 23 -2.80 10.47 11.04
N LYS A 24 -2.11 10.99 10.04
CA LYS A 24 -0.72 10.63 9.76
C LYS A 24 0.08 11.86 9.34
N LEU A 25 1.29 11.97 9.88
CA LEU A 25 2.33 12.90 9.43
C LEU A 25 3.23 12.17 8.43
N CYS A 26 3.41 12.73 7.24
CA CYS A 26 4.37 12.20 6.28
C CYS A 26 5.80 12.50 6.76
N PRO A 27 6.66 11.48 6.99
CA PRO A 27 8.02 11.73 7.43
C PRO A 27 8.91 12.35 6.34
N PHE A 28 8.49 12.30 5.07
CA PHE A 28 9.28 12.81 3.95
C PHE A 28 9.03 14.29 3.65
N CYS A 29 7.77 14.74 3.70
CA CYS A 29 7.42 16.14 3.37
C CYS A 29 6.77 16.92 4.50
N GLY A 30 6.56 16.31 5.68
CA GLY A 30 5.92 16.97 6.81
C GLY A 30 4.41 17.24 6.64
N HIS A 31 3.78 16.75 5.57
CA HIS A 31 2.36 16.95 5.37
C HIS A 31 1.55 16.07 6.34
N ALA A 32 0.72 16.69 7.16
CA ALA A 32 -0.24 16.01 8.04
C ALA A 32 -1.59 15.86 7.34
N TYR A 33 -2.18 14.67 7.39
CA TYR A 33 -3.43 14.38 6.69
C TYR A 33 -4.29 13.35 7.42
N GLU A 34 -5.61 13.43 7.19
CA GLU A 34 -6.55 12.40 7.59
C GLU A 34 -6.35 11.15 6.72
N VAL A 35 -6.19 10.00 7.36
CA VAL A 35 -5.94 8.72 6.68
C VAL A 35 -7.10 8.35 5.75
N ALA A 36 -8.34 8.65 6.16
CA ALA A 36 -9.54 8.39 5.36
C ALA A 36 -9.57 9.12 4.01
N ARG A 37 -8.77 10.19 3.85
CA ARG A 37 -8.66 10.94 2.59
C ARG A 37 -7.51 10.45 1.70
N ALA A 38 -6.66 9.56 2.21
CA ALA A 38 -5.54 9.02 1.44
C ALA A 38 -6.02 7.88 0.52
N PRO A 39 -5.60 7.85 -0.75
CA PRO A 39 -5.92 6.73 -1.63
C PRO A 39 -5.33 5.42 -1.09
N VAL A 40 -6.20 4.42 -0.89
CA VAL A 40 -5.80 3.08 -0.48
C VAL A 40 -5.53 2.22 -1.71
N TYR A 41 -4.33 1.63 -1.75
CA TYR A 41 -3.88 0.73 -2.81
C TYR A 41 -4.19 -0.72 -2.44
N LEU A 42 -3.82 -1.12 -1.24
CA LEU A 42 -3.98 -2.48 -0.72
C LEU A 42 -4.31 -2.45 0.77
N GLU A 43 -5.03 -3.44 1.22
CA GLU A 43 -5.19 -3.77 2.63
C GLU A 43 -4.44 -5.07 2.90
N VAL A 44 -3.54 -5.08 3.88
CA VAL A 44 -2.63 -6.20 4.17
C VAL A 44 -2.78 -6.66 5.61
N GLU A 45 -2.37 -7.88 5.94
CA GLU A 45 -2.71 -8.47 7.25
C GLU A 45 -1.87 -7.88 8.38
N ASP A 46 -0.56 -7.78 8.19
CA ASP A 46 0.41 -7.32 9.18
C ASP A 46 1.40 -6.27 8.65
N HIS A 47 2.22 -5.69 9.55
CA HIS A 47 3.13 -4.61 9.21
C HIS A 47 4.38 -5.07 8.47
N HIS A 48 4.83 -6.31 8.66
CA HIS A 48 5.99 -6.85 7.96
C HIS A 48 5.68 -7.04 6.48
N GLU A 49 4.49 -7.58 6.19
CA GLU A 49 3.95 -7.67 4.83
C GLU A 49 3.77 -6.27 4.22
N ALA A 50 3.25 -5.32 5.00
CA ALA A 50 3.06 -3.95 4.54
C ALA A 50 4.38 -3.28 4.12
N GLU A 51 5.42 -3.42 4.94
CA GLU A 51 6.75 -2.89 4.64
C GLU A 51 7.35 -3.54 3.39
N HIS A 52 7.20 -4.86 3.25
CA HIS A 52 7.69 -5.58 2.08
C HIS A 52 7.01 -5.09 0.78
N ILE A 53 5.68 -4.97 0.81
CA ILE A 53 4.88 -4.55 -0.35
C ILE A 53 5.20 -3.11 -0.75
N VAL A 54 5.32 -2.17 0.22
CA VAL A 54 5.73 -0.79 -0.08
C VAL A 54 7.05 -0.77 -0.85
N ARG A 55 8.06 -1.49 -0.36
CA ARG A 55 9.37 -1.55 -1.03
C ARG A 55 9.29 -2.19 -2.42
N GLN A 56 8.45 -3.21 -2.61
CA GLN A 56 8.23 -3.83 -3.92
C GLN A 56 7.58 -2.85 -4.91
N MET A 57 6.53 -2.15 -4.48
CA MET A 57 5.84 -1.15 -5.29
C MET A 57 6.76 0.00 -5.70
N GLU A 58 7.56 0.52 -4.77
CA GLU A 58 8.54 1.57 -5.06
C GLU A 58 9.61 1.10 -6.06
N ARG A 59 10.15 -0.12 -5.87
CA ARG A 59 11.11 -0.70 -6.83
C ARG A 59 10.50 -0.88 -8.22
N HIS A 60 9.25 -1.34 -8.29
CA HIS A 60 8.56 -1.53 -9.56
C HIS A 60 8.40 -0.19 -10.30
N LEU A 61 7.85 0.83 -9.63
CA LEU A 61 7.69 2.14 -10.25
C LEU A 61 9.04 2.74 -10.70
N HIS A 62 10.07 2.61 -9.87
CA HIS A 62 11.41 3.07 -10.22
C HIS A 62 11.97 2.35 -11.46
N ALA A 63 11.88 1.01 -11.50
CA ALA A 63 12.36 0.21 -12.62
C ALA A 63 11.64 0.55 -13.94
N HIS A 64 10.35 0.87 -13.87
CA HIS A 64 9.53 1.23 -15.02
C HIS A 64 9.45 2.75 -15.28
N LYS A 65 10.22 3.57 -14.55
CA LYS A 65 10.24 5.05 -14.62
C LYS A 65 8.84 5.67 -14.51
N LYS A 66 7.98 5.06 -13.70
CA LYS A 66 6.62 5.53 -13.44
C LYS A 66 6.58 6.35 -12.15
N HIS A 67 5.76 7.38 -12.15
CA HIS A 67 5.49 8.17 -10.94
C HIS A 67 4.35 7.59 -10.11
N ASP A 68 3.43 6.83 -10.73
CA ASP A 68 2.32 6.15 -10.07
C ASP A 68 1.84 4.95 -10.90
N PHE A 69 1.00 4.11 -10.29
CA PHE A 69 0.26 3.04 -10.97
C PHE A 69 -0.97 3.61 -11.68
N SER A 70 -1.26 3.11 -12.89
CA SER A 70 -2.55 3.36 -13.55
C SER A 70 -3.70 2.72 -12.78
N ASP A 71 -4.93 3.05 -13.14
CA ASP A 71 -6.10 2.46 -12.48
C ASP A 71 -6.27 0.97 -12.82
N GLU A 72 -5.87 0.55 -14.02
CA GLU A 72 -5.75 -0.85 -14.42
C GLU A 72 -4.71 -1.57 -13.54
N GLU A 73 -3.51 -1.00 -13.39
CA GLU A 73 -2.45 -1.60 -12.58
C GLU A 73 -2.86 -1.71 -11.11
N LYS A 74 -3.59 -0.71 -10.57
CA LYS A 74 -4.13 -0.78 -9.20
C LYS A 74 -5.19 -1.89 -9.06
N LYS A 75 -6.02 -2.12 -10.08
CA LYS A 75 -7.01 -3.21 -10.09
C LYS A 75 -6.33 -4.57 -10.14
N GLU A 76 -5.34 -4.73 -11.02
CA GLU A 76 -4.53 -5.94 -11.13
C GLU A 76 -3.79 -6.23 -9.82
N LEU A 77 -3.14 -5.23 -9.23
CA LEU A 77 -2.44 -5.35 -7.96
C LEU A 77 -3.37 -5.87 -6.85
N ARG A 78 -4.57 -5.30 -6.72
CA ARG A 78 -5.60 -5.76 -5.76
C ARG A 78 -6.05 -7.18 -6.04
N HIS A 79 -6.25 -7.52 -7.30
CA HIS A 79 -6.67 -8.85 -7.71
C HIS A 79 -5.61 -9.90 -7.35
N HIS A 80 -4.36 -9.69 -7.76
CA HIS A 80 -3.25 -10.59 -7.47
C HIS A 80 -3.04 -10.80 -5.98
N TYR A 81 -3.08 -9.72 -5.21
CA TYR A 81 -2.92 -9.81 -3.75
C TYR A 81 -4.07 -10.60 -3.10
N THR A 82 -5.32 -10.34 -3.48
CA THR A 82 -6.50 -11.05 -2.94
C THR A 82 -6.44 -12.54 -3.28
N THR A 83 -6.04 -12.89 -4.50
CA THR A 83 -5.88 -14.28 -4.95
C THR A 83 -4.75 -14.98 -4.18
N ALA A 84 -3.60 -14.32 -3.99
CA ALA A 84 -2.49 -14.87 -3.20
C ALA A 84 -2.88 -15.12 -1.73
N LEU A 85 -3.62 -14.19 -1.11
CA LEU A 85 -4.15 -14.37 0.25
C LEU A 85 -5.09 -15.58 0.35
N ARG A 86 -5.98 -15.77 -0.63
CA ARG A 86 -6.89 -16.93 -0.66
C ARG A 86 -6.11 -18.24 -0.73
N HIS A 87 -5.10 -18.33 -1.58
CA HIS A 87 -4.25 -19.51 -1.67
C HIS A 87 -3.44 -19.76 -0.37
N ARG A 88 -2.88 -18.71 0.24
CA ARG A 88 -2.16 -18.82 1.52
C ARG A 88 -3.06 -19.39 2.63
N ARG A 89 -4.31 -18.91 2.71
CA ARG A 89 -5.30 -19.40 3.69
C ARG A 89 -5.74 -20.85 3.42
N GLN A 90 -5.80 -21.28 2.16
CA GLN A 90 -6.12 -22.66 1.78
C GLN A 90 -4.96 -23.62 2.05
N GLY A 91 -3.71 -23.19 1.87
CA GLY A 91 -2.52 -23.99 2.16
C GLY A 91 -2.19 -24.11 3.66
N ALA A 92 -2.68 -23.19 4.49
CA ALA A 92 -2.50 -23.25 5.95
C ALA A 92 -3.53 -24.15 6.67
N ALA A 93 -4.45 -24.76 5.92
CA ALA A 93 -5.49 -25.66 6.44
C ALA A 93 -5.12 -27.16 6.32
N HIS A 94 -3.85 -27.48 6.01
CA HIS A 94 -3.33 -28.85 5.89
C HIS A 94 -2.13 -29.07 6.81
#